data_AF-A0A7K1Y0Y9-F1
#
_entry.id   AF-A0A7K1Y0Y9-F1
#
_cell.length_a   1.000
_cell.length_b   1.000
_cell.length_c   1.000
_cell.angle_alpha   90.00
_cell.angle_beta   90.00
_cell.angle_gamma   90.00
#
_symmetry.space_group_name_H-M   'P 1'
#
loop_
_entity.id
_entity.type
_entity.pdbx_description
1 polymer ?
#
loop_
_entity_poly.entity_id
_entity_poly.type
_entity_poly.pdbx_seq_one_letter_code
_entity_poly.pdbx_strand_id
1 'polypeptide(L)'
;MALTEEEKKIARAYNIGYTLSNYEPRLLNKIIKDNPKNDFVRAMQVGRDHQEFHANIPRKDYTREFKNGFYNGRTLAEHDPSMINRLVMTKYLNKDYKKGLEAAQTEYAIKSIQEKMKEGSKSTDKDFSTPKWLERKSESKEVAPAQKDKSKGKDIDR
;
A
#
# COMPACT_ATOMS: atom_id res chain seq x y z
N MET A 1 7.85 -3.64 19.32
CA MET A 1 8.47 -2.32 19.55
C MET A 1 7.69 -1.29 18.76
N ALA A 2 7.43 -0.11 19.33
CA ALA A 2 6.77 0.97 18.61
C ALA A 2 7.70 1.52 17.52
N LEU A 3 7.14 1.83 16.34
CA LEU A 3 7.87 2.45 15.24
C LEU A 3 8.28 3.88 15.60
N THR A 4 9.49 4.26 15.19
CA THR A 4 9.99 5.63 15.32
C THR A 4 9.25 6.58 14.38
N GLU A 5 9.23 7.87 14.69
CA GLU A 5 8.64 8.88 13.79
C GLU A 5 9.35 8.95 12.44
N GLU A 6 10.65 8.67 12.42
CA GLU A 6 11.46 8.67 11.20
C GLU A 6 11.06 7.53 10.25
N GLU A 7 10.87 6.31 10.78
CA GLU A 7 10.36 5.17 10.01
C GLU A 7 8.97 5.45 9.43
N LYS A 8 8.07 6.06 10.22
CA LYS A 8 6.72 6.44 9.74
C LYS A 8 6.79 7.49 8.63
N LYS A 9 7.73 8.44 8.69
CA LYS A 9 7.93 9.43 7.62
C LYS A 9 8.48 8.76 6.36
N ILE A 10 9.40 7.81 6.47
CA ILE A 10 9.93 7.03 5.34
C ILE A 10 8.79 6.28 4.63
N ALA A 11 7.95 5.57 5.38
CA ALA A 11 6.81 4.85 4.81
C ALA A 11 5.79 5.79 4.12
N ARG A 12 5.54 6.98 4.70
CA ARG A 12 4.72 8.02 4.07
C ARG A 12 5.35 8.56 2.79
N ALA A 13 6.64 8.84 2.80
CA ALA A 13 7.37 9.33 1.64
C ALA A 13 7.33 8.33 0.48
N TYR A 14 7.48 7.03 0.76
CA TYR A 14 7.30 5.98 -0.25
C TYR A 14 5.90 6.01 -0.88
N ASN A 15 4.84 6.09 -0.06
CA ASN A 15 3.47 6.15 -0.56
C ASN A 15 3.20 7.42 -1.39
N ILE A 16 3.80 8.55 -1.00
CA ILE A 16 3.75 9.80 -1.77
C ILE A 16 4.43 9.61 -3.12
N GLY A 17 5.63 9.01 -3.15
CA GLY A 17 6.34 8.73 -4.39
C GLY A 17 5.55 7.83 -5.34
N TYR A 18 4.97 6.75 -4.81
CA TYR A 18 4.08 5.86 -5.57
C TYR A 18 2.87 6.61 -6.15
N THR A 19 2.22 7.45 -5.34
CA THR A 19 1.03 8.21 -5.74
C THR A 19 1.37 9.28 -6.78
N LEU A 20 2.41 10.09 -6.53
CA LEU A 20 2.85 11.14 -7.46
C LEU A 20 3.37 10.55 -8.78
N SER A 21 3.88 9.33 -8.80
CA SER A 21 4.25 8.66 -10.06
C SER A 21 3.05 8.52 -11.00
N ASN A 22 1.85 8.29 -10.46
CA ASN A 22 0.62 8.17 -11.25
C ASN A 22 0.03 9.52 -11.65
N TYR A 23 -0.03 10.47 -10.71
CA TYR A 23 -0.78 11.71 -10.90
C TYR A 23 0.10 12.89 -11.32
N GLU A 24 1.33 12.98 -10.83
CA GLU A 24 2.22 14.15 -10.97
C GLU A 24 3.71 13.76 -11.20
N PRO A 25 4.04 12.96 -12.23
CA PRO A 25 5.38 12.40 -12.40
C PRO A 25 6.45 13.47 -12.66
N ARG A 26 6.07 14.62 -13.25
CA ARG A 26 6.99 15.75 -13.49
C ARG A 26 7.41 16.42 -12.19
N LEU A 27 6.47 16.64 -11.27
CA LEU A 27 6.75 17.20 -9.94
C LEU A 27 7.67 16.26 -9.16
N LEU A 28 7.37 14.97 -9.17
CA LEU A 28 8.19 13.96 -8.48
C LEU A 28 9.63 13.93 -9.01
N ASN A 29 9.80 13.97 -10.34
CA ASN A 29 11.13 14.03 -10.94
C ASN A 29 11.90 15.29 -10.55
N LYS A 30 11.22 16.44 -10.40
CA LYS A 30 11.84 17.67 -9.90
C LYS A 30 12.30 17.52 -8.46
N ILE A 31 11.44 17.00 -7.57
CA ILE A 31 11.79 16.76 -6.16
C ILE A 31 13.02 15.85 -6.03
N ILE A 32 13.06 14.75 -6.80
CA ILE A 32 14.17 13.80 -6.80
C ILE A 32 15.46 14.44 -7.30
N LYS A 33 15.38 15.24 -8.36
CA LYS A 33 16.54 15.92 -8.94
C LYS A 33 17.12 16.98 -8.00
N ASP A 34 16.25 17.72 -7.31
CA ASP A 34 16.67 18.81 -6.43
C ASP A 34 17.27 18.29 -5.11
N ASN A 35 16.86 17.09 -4.65
CA ASN A 35 17.22 16.55 -3.33
C ASN A 35 17.67 15.07 -3.33
N PRO A 36 18.65 14.65 -4.15
CA PRO A 36 18.97 13.23 -4.36
C PRO A 36 19.62 12.52 -3.15
N LYS A 37 20.12 13.28 -2.17
CA LYS A 37 20.77 12.75 -0.97
C LYS A 37 19.83 12.61 0.23
N ASN A 38 18.60 13.09 0.12
CA ASN A 38 17.62 13.04 1.22
C ASN A 38 16.96 11.66 1.28
N ASP A 39 16.91 11.05 2.46
CA ASP A 39 16.39 9.70 2.63
C ASP A 39 14.88 9.58 2.35
N PHE A 40 14.08 10.61 2.63
CA PHE A 40 12.66 10.64 2.26
C PHE A 40 12.48 10.72 0.73
N VAL A 41 13.33 11.49 0.06
CA VAL A 41 13.31 11.61 -1.40
C VAL A 41 13.77 10.32 -2.07
N ARG A 42 14.72 9.59 -1.46
CA ARG A 42 15.07 8.23 -1.88
C ARG A 42 13.91 7.27 -1.71
N ALA A 43 13.20 7.31 -0.59
CA ALA A 43 11.99 6.51 -0.41
C ALA A 43 10.91 6.84 -1.45
N MET A 44 10.70 8.12 -1.78
CA MET A 44 9.82 8.54 -2.88
C MET A 44 10.27 7.98 -4.24
N GLN A 45 11.57 8.00 -4.51
CA GLN A 45 12.13 7.44 -5.73
C GLN A 45 11.88 5.93 -5.83
N VAL A 46 12.06 5.18 -4.74
CA VAL A 46 11.77 3.74 -4.72
C VAL A 46 10.27 3.47 -4.91
N GLY A 47 9.41 4.29 -4.31
CA GLY A 47 7.95 4.21 -4.52
C GLY A 47 7.54 4.45 -5.97
N ARG A 48 8.17 5.43 -6.63
CA ARG A 48 8.04 5.67 -8.07
C ARG A 48 8.50 4.46 -8.88
N ASP A 49 9.72 3.99 -8.63
CA ASP A 49 10.33 2.89 -9.39
C ASP A 49 9.45 1.63 -9.30
N HIS A 50 8.91 1.31 -8.12
CA HIS A 50 7.95 0.21 -7.95
C HIS A 50 6.68 0.39 -8.80
N GLN A 51 6.07 1.57 -8.75
CA GLN A 51 4.84 1.81 -9.51
C GLN A 51 5.08 1.73 -11.01
N GLU A 52 6.17 2.33 -11.48
CA GLU A 52 6.49 2.34 -12.92
C GLU A 52 6.82 0.94 -13.44
N PHE A 53 7.42 0.07 -12.61
CA PHE A 53 7.62 -1.34 -12.96
C PHE A 53 6.32 -2.13 -13.01
N HIS A 54 5.40 -1.90 -12.07
CA HIS A 54 4.10 -2.56 -12.07
C HIS A 54 3.22 -2.10 -13.25
N ALA A 55 3.27 -0.81 -13.57
CA ALA A 55 2.49 -0.20 -14.64
C ALA A 55 3.13 -0.33 -16.04
N ASN A 56 4.30 -0.96 -16.16
CA ASN A 56 5.06 -1.09 -17.42
C ASN A 56 5.30 0.25 -18.15
N ILE A 57 5.50 1.34 -17.39
CA ILE A 57 5.73 2.66 -17.98
C ILE A 57 7.13 2.66 -18.63
N PRO A 58 7.24 2.95 -19.94
CA PRO A 58 8.52 2.95 -20.62
C PRO A 58 9.33 4.19 -20.22
N ARG A 59 10.49 3.96 -19.59
CA ARG A 59 11.46 5.00 -19.21
C ARG A 59 12.80 4.79 -19.89
N LYS A 60 13.40 5.89 -20.36
CA LYS A 60 14.71 5.90 -21.03
C LYS A 60 15.87 5.66 -20.07
N ASP A 61 15.67 5.96 -18.79
CA ASP A 61 16.62 5.84 -17.69
C ASP A 61 16.60 4.46 -17.01
N TYR A 62 15.63 3.60 -17.32
CA TYR A 62 15.61 2.22 -16.82
C TYR A 62 16.18 1.24 -17.83
N THR A 63 17.38 0.74 -17.52
CA THR A 63 17.97 -0.37 -18.25
C THR A 63 17.30 -1.70 -17.88
N ARG A 64 17.41 -2.70 -18.75
CA ARG A 64 16.91 -4.05 -18.49
C ARG A 64 17.58 -4.63 -17.24
N GLU A 65 18.85 -4.31 -17.05
CA GLU A 65 19.70 -4.73 -15.96
C GLU A 65 19.22 -4.16 -14.63
N PHE A 66 18.81 -2.88 -14.59
CA PHE A 66 18.20 -2.29 -13.40
C PHE A 66 16.92 -3.03 -12.99
N LYS A 67 16.02 -3.29 -13.94
CA LYS A 67 14.78 -4.05 -13.68
C LYS A 67 15.07 -5.46 -13.17
N ASN A 68 15.99 -6.18 -13.81
CA ASN A 68 16.40 -7.51 -13.37
C ASN A 68 16.98 -7.48 -11.95
N GLY A 69 17.85 -6.51 -11.66
CA GLY A 69 18.41 -6.31 -10.32
C GLY A 69 17.33 -6.05 -9.27
N PHE A 70 16.32 -5.24 -9.61
CA PHE A 70 15.22 -4.95 -8.70
C PHE A 70 14.34 -6.17 -8.41
N TYR A 71 13.90 -6.89 -9.43
CA TYR A 71 13.06 -8.08 -9.24
C TYR A 71 13.81 -9.19 -8.49
N ASN A 72 15.06 -9.48 -8.89
CA ASN A 72 15.87 -10.48 -8.20
C ASN A 72 16.17 -10.03 -6.76
N GLY A 73 16.45 -8.74 -6.57
CA GLY A 73 16.69 -8.14 -5.26
C GLY A 73 15.51 -8.29 -4.31
N ARG A 74 14.26 -8.21 -4.79
CA ARG A 74 13.08 -8.42 -3.94
C ARG A 74 13.02 -9.85 -3.42
N THR A 75 13.16 -10.84 -4.30
CA THR A 75 13.20 -12.25 -3.91
C THR A 75 14.35 -12.54 -2.95
N LEU A 76 15.52 -11.95 -3.19
CA LEU A 76 16.66 -12.11 -2.28
C LEU A 76 16.43 -11.42 -0.94
N ALA A 77 15.77 -10.26 -0.90
CA ALA A 77 15.53 -9.54 0.35
C ALA A 77 14.58 -10.32 1.28
N GLU A 78 13.66 -11.09 0.71
CA GLU A 78 12.72 -11.95 1.44
C GLU A 78 13.40 -13.22 1.99
N HIS A 79 14.33 -13.83 1.24
CA HIS A 79 14.88 -15.15 1.56
C HIS A 79 16.33 -15.17 2.04
N ASP A 80 17.20 -14.31 1.49
CA ASP A 80 18.61 -14.19 1.88
C ASP A 80 19.13 -12.75 1.70
N PRO A 81 18.85 -11.85 2.67
CA PRO A 81 19.32 -10.47 2.63
C PRO A 81 20.85 -10.33 2.57
N SER A 82 21.58 -11.32 3.07
CA SER A 82 23.05 -11.29 3.12
C SER A 82 23.66 -11.43 1.70
N MET A 83 22.97 -12.17 0.83
CA MET A 83 23.32 -12.33 -0.58
C MET A 83 23.31 -10.99 -1.33
N ILE A 84 22.36 -10.10 -1.02
CA ILE A 84 22.28 -8.78 -1.66
C ILE A 84 23.56 -7.99 -1.41
N ASN A 85 24.00 -7.90 -0.16
CA ASN A 85 25.21 -7.17 0.20
C ASN A 85 26.45 -7.72 -0.52
N ARG A 86 26.56 -9.05 -0.64
CA ARG A 86 27.65 -9.71 -1.39
C ARG A 86 27.61 -9.35 -2.88
N LEU A 87 26.43 -9.37 -3.49
CA LEU A 87 26.26 -9.01 -4.90
C LEU A 87 26.56 -7.54 -5.16
N VAL A 88 26.09 -6.62 -4.31
CA VAL A 88 26.36 -5.18 -4.42
C VAL A 88 27.87 -4.89 -4.35
N MET A 89 28.60 -5.60 -3.48
CA MET A 89 30.06 -5.44 -3.33
C MET A 89 30.89 -6.10 -4.44
N THR A 90 30.30 -6.96 -5.27
CA THR A 90 31.03 -7.71 -6.32
C THR A 90 31.54 -6.78 -7.42
N LYS A 91 32.87 -6.68 -7.63
CA LYS A 91 33.49 -5.70 -8.57
C LYS A 91 32.99 -5.80 -10.02
N TYR A 92 32.73 -7.01 -10.51
CA TYR A 92 32.41 -7.27 -11.92
C TYR A 92 30.91 -7.27 -12.24
N LEU A 93 30.06 -6.99 -11.25
CA LEU A 93 28.61 -6.97 -11.45
C LEU A 93 28.19 -5.64 -12.12
N ASN A 94 27.24 -5.71 -13.05
CA ASN A 94 26.74 -4.55 -13.79
C ASN A 94 26.27 -3.44 -12.83
N LYS A 95 26.68 -2.18 -13.11
CA LYS A 95 26.39 -1.02 -12.26
C LYS A 95 24.89 -0.79 -12.07
N ASP A 96 24.10 -0.94 -13.11
CA ASP A 96 22.66 -0.72 -13.04
C ASP A 96 21.95 -1.90 -12.37
N TYR A 97 22.43 -3.13 -12.56
CA TYR A 97 21.97 -4.27 -11.79
C TYR A 97 22.17 -4.07 -10.28
N LYS A 98 23.32 -3.55 -9.86
CA LYS A 98 23.59 -3.20 -8.46
C LYS A 98 22.64 -2.15 -7.92
N LYS A 99 22.38 -1.08 -8.67
CA LYS A 99 21.38 -0.07 -8.28
C LYS A 99 20.00 -0.69 -8.11
N GLY A 100 19.65 -1.65 -8.97
CA GLY A 100 18.39 -2.41 -8.84
C GLY A 100 18.31 -3.20 -7.54
N LEU A 101 19.40 -3.90 -7.17
CA LEU A 101 19.50 -4.62 -5.90
C LEU A 101 19.37 -3.69 -4.68
N GLU A 102 20.05 -2.54 -4.70
CA GLU A 102 19.97 -1.54 -3.62
C GLU A 102 18.56 -0.95 -3.48
N ALA A 103 17.89 -0.67 -4.60
CA ALA A 103 16.52 -0.18 -4.61
C ALA A 103 15.55 -1.23 -4.05
N ALA A 104 15.74 -2.52 -4.39
CA ALA A 104 14.93 -3.60 -3.85
C ALA A 104 15.14 -3.82 -2.34
N GLN A 105 16.39 -3.74 -1.87
CA GLN A 105 16.71 -3.81 -0.44
C GLN A 105 16.02 -2.69 0.33
N THR A 106 16.04 -1.48 -0.23
CA THR A 106 15.36 -0.30 0.34
C THR A 106 13.85 -0.51 0.35
N GLU A 107 13.27 -1.00 -0.76
CA GLU A 107 11.84 -1.30 -0.85
C GLU A 107 11.39 -2.30 0.22
N TYR A 108 12.16 -3.37 0.41
CA TYR A 108 11.87 -4.40 1.40
C TYR A 108 11.86 -3.83 2.83
N ALA A 109 12.86 -3.02 3.18
CA ALA A 109 12.91 -2.34 4.47
C ALA A 109 11.67 -1.45 4.70
N ILE A 110 11.25 -0.71 3.67
CA ILE A 110 10.05 0.13 3.72
C ILE A 110 8.78 -0.72 3.90
N LYS A 111 8.65 -1.83 3.16
CA LYS A 111 7.50 -2.74 3.30
C LYS A 111 7.41 -3.36 4.69
N SER A 112 8.53 -3.76 5.27
CA SER A 112 8.56 -4.24 6.66
C SER A 112 8.07 -3.17 7.65
N ILE A 113 8.45 -1.90 7.45
CA ILE A 113 7.90 -0.78 8.25
C ILE A 113 6.38 -0.68 8.05
N GLN A 114 5.90 -0.72 6.80
CA GLN A 114 4.48 -0.64 6.49
C GLN A 114 3.67 -1.79 7.10
N GLU A 115 4.20 -3.01 7.12
CA GLU A 115 3.59 -4.17 7.77
C GLU A 115 3.48 -3.97 9.28
N LYS A 116 4.57 -3.52 9.93
CA LYS A 116 4.56 -3.17 11.36
C LYS A 116 3.54 -2.06 11.67
N MET A 117 3.35 -1.08 10.77
CA MET A 117 2.31 -0.05 10.93
C MET A 117 0.90 -0.66 10.91
N LYS A 118 0.63 -1.63 10.03
CA LYS A 118 -0.67 -2.32 9.93
C LYS A 118 -0.94 -3.23 11.13
N GLU A 119 0.08 -3.88 11.67
CA GLU A 119 -0.04 -4.71 12.87
C GLU A 119 -0.29 -3.86 14.11
N GLY A 120 0.42 -2.73 14.23
CA GLY A 120 0.21 -1.77 15.31
C GLY A 120 -1.17 -1.11 15.32
N SER A 121 -1.85 -1.00 14.16
CA SER A 121 -3.24 -0.53 14.10
C SER A 121 -4.26 -1.62 14.47
N LYS A 122 -3.96 -2.90 14.21
CA LYS A 122 -4.87 -4.02 14.52
C LYS A 122 -4.96 -4.34 16.01
N SER A 123 -4.01 -3.88 16.84
CA SER A 123 -3.98 -4.15 18.27
C SER A 123 -4.69 -3.10 19.14
N THR A 124 -5.12 -1.97 18.57
CA THR A 124 -5.82 -0.88 19.30
C THR A 124 -7.33 -0.78 19.01
N ASP A 125 -7.86 -1.50 18.03
CA ASP A 125 -9.29 -1.44 17.65
C ASP A 125 -10.18 -2.46 18.39
N LYS A 126 -9.88 -2.74 19.67
CA LYS A 126 -10.77 -3.55 20.54
C LYS A 126 -11.48 -2.78 21.65
N ASP A 127 -11.41 -1.45 21.64
CA ASP A 127 -12.12 -0.61 22.62
C ASP A 127 -12.86 0.58 21.99
N PHE A 128 -13.42 0.42 20.78
CA PHE A 128 -14.55 1.26 20.40
C PHE A 128 -15.83 0.57 20.88
N SER A 129 -16.15 0.81 22.16
CA SER A 129 -17.51 0.66 22.67
C SER A 129 -18.43 1.40 21.69
N THR A 130 -19.33 0.67 21.04
CA THR A 130 -20.39 1.25 20.22
C THR A 130 -21.04 2.37 21.01
N PRO A 131 -21.04 3.63 20.52
CA PRO A 131 -21.69 4.71 21.25
C PRO A 131 -23.17 4.36 21.44
N LYS A 132 -23.63 4.40 22.69
CA LYS A 132 -25.00 4.05 23.12
C LYS A 132 -26.12 4.81 22.39
N TRP A 133 -25.79 5.81 21.57
CA TRP A 133 -26.73 6.56 20.72
C TRP A 133 -27.01 5.89 19.36
N LEU A 134 -26.21 4.89 18.95
CA LEU A 134 -26.45 4.13 17.71
C LEU A 134 -27.53 3.04 17.87
N GLU A 135 -27.88 2.64 19.11
CA GLU A 135 -28.91 1.61 19.37
C GLU A 135 -30.35 2.15 19.40
N ARG A 136 -30.58 3.47 19.29
CA ARG A 136 -31.94 4.07 19.37
C ARG A 136 -32.63 4.32 18.02
N LYS A 137 -32.29 3.59 16.96
CA LYS A 137 -33.00 3.73 15.67
C LYS A 137 -33.48 2.41 15.06
N SER A 138 -33.83 1.46 15.91
CA SER A 138 -34.66 0.31 15.52
C SER A 138 -35.86 0.16 16.48
N GLU A 139 -36.55 1.25 16.77
CA GLU A 139 -37.95 1.20 17.20
C GLU A 139 -38.84 1.40 15.96
N SER A 140 -39.24 0.25 15.40
CA SER A 140 -40.59 -0.05 14.95
C SER A 140 -41.40 1.10 14.33
N LYS A 141 -41.34 1.23 12.99
CA LYS A 141 -42.56 1.55 12.26
C LYS A 141 -43.41 0.29 12.23
N GLU A 142 -44.38 0.21 13.13
CA GLU A 142 -45.51 -0.70 13.02
C GLU A 142 -46.18 -0.48 11.65
N VAL A 143 -45.94 -1.39 10.71
CA VAL A 143 -46.79 -1.54 9.54
C VAL A 143 -47.94 -2.43 9.97
N ALA A 144 -49.13 -1.83 10.09
CA ALA A 144 -50.37 -2.50 10.45
C ALA A 144 -50.62 -3.76 9.59
N PRO A 145 -51.04 -4.89 10.18
CA PRO A 145 -51.36 -6.09 9.41
C PRO A 145 -52.70 -5.94 8.70
N ALA A 146 -52.72 -6.44 7.46
CA ALA A 146 -53.91 -6.56 6.62
C ALA A 146 -55.03 -7.36 7.32
N GLN A 147 -56.21 -6.75 7.45
CA GLN A 147 -57.43 -7.47 7.81
C GLN A 147 -57.89 -8.33 6.62
N LYS A 148 -57.75 -9.65 6.77
CA LYS A 148 -58.63 -10.62 6.12
C LYS A 148 -59.64 -11.04 7.17
N ASP A 149 -60.93 -10.77 6.94
CA ASP A 149 -61.96 -11.56 7.58
C ASP A 149 -63.08 -11.92 6.61
N LYS A 150 -63.49 -13.19 6.69
CA LYS A 150 -64.49 -13.85 5.86
C LYS A 150 -65.78 -14.00 6.67
N SER A 151 -66.91 -13.53 6.15
CA SER A 151 -68.23 -14.12 6.43
C SER A 151 -69.14 -13.85 5.22
N LYS A 152 -69.50 -14.86 4.42
CA LYS A 152 -70.63 -15.82 4.51
C LYS A 152 -72.01 -15.20 4.22
N GLY A 153 -72.72 -15.78 3.25
CA GLY A 153 -74.16 -15.60 2.98
C GLY A 153 -74.43 -15.36 1.48
N LYS A 154 -74.54 -16.39 0.62
CA LYS A 154 -75.72 -17.23 0.30
C LYS A 154 -76.82 -16.49 -0.50
N ASP A 155 -77.34 -17.22 -1.49
CA ASP A 155 -78.61 -17.05 -2.21
C ASP A 155 -78.62 -16.13 -3.46
N ILE A 156 -79.30 -16.37 -4.60
CA ILE A 156 -80.06 -17.48 -5.23
C ILE A 156 -80.47 -16.94 -6.64
N ASP A 157 -80.59 -17.85 -7.62
CA ASP A 157 -81.40 -17.86 -8.86
C ASP A 157 -81.24 -16.88 -10.06
N ARG A 158 -81.18 -17.58 -11.21
CA ARG A 158 -81.72 -17.31 -12.58
C ARG A 158 -81.02 -16.32 -13.50
#